data_AF-A0A3D5MJ16-F1
#
_entry.id   AF-A0A3D5MJ16-F1
#
_cell.length_a   1.000
_cell.length_b   1.000
_cell.length_c   1.000
_cell.angle_alpha   90.00
_cell.angle_beta   90.00
_cell.angle_gamma   90.00
#
_symmetry.space_group_name_H-M   'P 1'
#
loop_
_entity.id
_entity.type
_entity.pdbx_description
1 polymer ?
#
loop_
_entity_poly.entity_id
_entity_poly.type
_entity_poly.pdbx_seq_one_letter_code
_entity_poly.pdbx_strand_id
1 'polypeptide(L)'
;MSPLQLALQFALLAFSLIGLSLLLWRGRTWDRAAAGVVLMALTLSYAIDNTGQDRFELGVILIDAAAFIALWLIAERAGRWWIVMTAGLHLVSTLVYVAPFLTSTSLAWAAMTLIWVLWLLTSLTFFFGVWEIEAARRFAFGGRHGSTLDDGGGSRPAPSME
;
A
#
# COMPACT_ATOMS: atom_id res chain seq x y z
N MET A 1 -14.82 24.67 0.27
CA MET A 1 -13.95 23.91 -0.66
C MET A 1 -14.10 24.47 -2.05
N SER A 2 -13.01 24.62 -2.79
CA SER A 2 -13.09 25.03 -4.21
C SER A 2 -13.52 23.86 -5.10
N PRO A 3 -14.11 24.11 -6.28
CA PRO A 3 -14.46 23.05 -7.24
C PRO A 3 -13.26 22.18 -7.63
N LEU A 4 -12.07 22.80 -7.74
CA LEU A 4 -10.83 22.10 -8.03
C LEU A 4 -10.44 21.12 -6.91
N GLN A 5 -10.56 21.53 -5.65
CA GLN A 5 -10.25 20.66 -4.51
C GLN A 5 -11.16 19.44 -4.45
N LEU A 6 -12.45 19.62 -4.73
CA LEU A 6 -13.41 18.52 -4.82
C LEU A 6 -13.06 17.56 -5.96
N ALA A 7 -12.74 18.09 -7.15
CA ALA A 7 -12.33 17.28 -8.29
C ALA A 7 -11.08 16.45 -7.98
N LEU A 8 -10.07 17.04 -7.32
CA LEU A 8 -8.86 16.34 -6.88
C LEU A 8 -9.17 15.25 -5.84
N GLN A 9 -10.06 15.52 -4.90
CA GLN A 9 -10.47 14.53 -3.89
C GLN A 9 -11.13 13.32 -4.54
N PHE A 10 -12.08 13.53 -5.46
CA PHE A 10 -12.73 12.44 -6.17
C PHE A 10 -11.77 11.68 -7.09
N ALA A 11 -10.87 12.39 -7.78
CA ALA A 11 -9.85 11.75 -8.61
C ALA A 11 -8.91 10.87 -7.76
N LEU A 12 -8.46 11.37 -6.61
CA LEU A 12 -7.60 10.62 -5.70
C LEU A 12 -8.33 9.42 -5.09
N LEU A 13 -9.58 9.59 -4.66
CA LEU A 13 -10.42 8.50 -4.18
C LEU A 13 -10.61 7.42 -5.25
N ALA A 14 -10.95 7.82 -6.48
CA ALA A 14 -11.08 6.88 -7.59
C ALA A 14 -9.76 6.15 -7.86
N PHE A 15 -8.63 6.85 -7.82
CA PHE A 15 -7.29 6.28 -7.95
C PHE A 15 -7.01 5.24 -6.85
N SER A 16 -7.30 5.55 -5.58
CA SER A 16 -7.19 4.59 -4.47
C SER A 16 -8.06 3.35 -4.69
N LEU A 17 -9.32 3.56 -5.06
CA LEU A 17 -10.30 2.48 -5.26
C LEU A 17 -9.92 1.58 -6.43
N ILE A 18 -9.36 2.13 -7.51
CA ILE A 18 -8.81 1.34 -8.62
C ILE A 18 -7.66 0.46 -8.12
N GLY A 19 -6.69 1.04 -7.39
CA GLY A 19 -5.57 0.28 -6.84
C GLY A 19 -6.02 -0.85 -5.91
N LEU A 20 -6.94 -0.56 -5.00
CA LEU A 20 -7.50 -1.56 -4.07
C LEU A 20 -8.31 -2.63 -4.81
N SER A 21 -9.11 -2.25 -5.81
CA SER A 21 -9.88 -3.20 -6.63
C SER A 21 -8.95 -4.15 -7.40
N LEU A 22 -7.84 -3.63 -7.93
CA LEU A 22 -6.82 -4.43 -8.59
C LEU A 22 -6.15 -5.39 -7.59
N LEU A 23 -5.79 -4.95 -6.39
CA LEU A 23 -5.24 -5.82 -5.35
C LEU A 23 -6.22 -6.92 -4.93
N LEU A 24 -7.51 -6.59 -4.78
CA LEU A 24 -8.54 -7.58 -4.48
C LEU A 24 -8.70 -8.61 -5.62
N TRP A 25 -8.71 -8.15 -6.87
CA TRP A 25 -8.88 -9.01 -8.02
C TRP A 25 -7.64 -9.89 -8.29
N ARG A 26 -6.45 -9.28 -8.33
CA ARG A 26 -5.18 -9.90 -8.73
C ARG A 26 -4.41 -10.52 -7.57
N GLY A 27 -4.60 -10.05 -6.35
CA GLY A 27 -3.86 -10.51 -5.16
C GLY A 27 -4.25 -11.90 -4.67
N ARG A 28 -3.41 -12.47 -3.80
CA ARG A 28 -3.66 -13.72 -3.08
C ARG A 28 -4.32 -13.44 -1.73
N THR A 29 -4.44 -14.45 -0.88
CA THR A 29 -5.10 -14.36 0.43
C THR A 29 -4.61 -13.19 1.28
N TRP A 30 -3.29 -13.05 1.45
CA TRP A 30 -2.73 -11.97 2.27
C TRP A 30 -2.83 -10.59 1.62
N ASP A 31 -2.69 -10.50 0.30
CA ASP A 31 -2.87 -9.23 -0.42
C ASP A 31 -4.32 -8.73 -0.32
N ARG A 32 -5.28 -9.65 -0.46
CA ARG A 32 -6.72 -9.38 -0.32
C ARG A 32 -7.08 -8.99 1.11
N ALA A 33 -6.48 -9.65 2.10
CA ALA A 33 -6.67 -9.30 3.51
C ALA A 33 -6.15 -7.88 3.79
N ALA A 34 -4.94 -7.54 3.33
CA ALA A 34 -4.37 -6.20 3.50
C ALA A 34 -5.21 -5.13 2.79
N ALA A 35 -5.62 -5.36 1.53
CA ALA A 35 -6.53 -4.46 0.82
C ALA A 35 -7.88 -4.30 1.56
N GLY A 36 -8.39 -5.38 2.16
CA GLY A 36 -9.60 -5.36 2.99
C GLY A 36 -9.46 -4.50 4.24
N VAL A 37 -8.31 -4.58 4.94
CA VAL A 37 -8.02 -3.72 6.10
C VAL A 37 -8.04 -2.25 5.70
N VAL A 38 -7.38 -1.91 4.59
CA VAL A 38 -7.33 -0.52 4.11
C VAL A 38 -8.70 -0.01 3.67
N LEU A 39 -9.48 -0.84 2.97
CA LEU A 39 -10.87 -0.49 2.61
C LEU A 39 -11.75 -0.27 3.84
N MET A 40 -11.57 -1.10 4.87
CA MET A 40 -12.29 -0.94 6.13
C MET A 40 -11.89 0.37 6.81
N ALA A 41 -10.60 0.67 6.89
CA ALA A 41 -10.11 1.93 7.45
C ALA A 41 -10.69 3.14 6.70
N LEU A 42 -10.65 3.14 5.37
CA LEU A 42 -11.26 4.18 4.53
C LEU A 42 -12.75 4.36 4.83
N THR A 43 -13.50 3.25 4.88
CA THR A 43 -14.95 3.27 5.12
C THR A 43 -15.29 3.80 6.51
N LEU A 44 -14.56 3.36 7.53
CA LEU A 44 -14.75 3.83 8.90
C LEU A 44 -14.42 5.32 9.04
N SER A 45 -13.34 5.80 8.42
CA SER A 45 -12.96 7.22 8.45
C SER A 45 -14.04 8.11 7.85
N TYR A 46 -14.65 7.71 6.72
CA TYR A 46 -15.79 8.43 6.16
C TYR A 46 -17.05 8.36 7.04
N ALA A 47 -17.27 7.26 7.76
CA ALA A 47 -18.43 7.12 8.64
C ALA A 47 -18.39 8.05 9.86
N ILE A 48 -17.20 8.38 10.36
CA ILE A 48 -17.00 9.23 11.54
C ILE A 48 -16.83 10.73 11.21
N ASP A 49 -16.65 11.10 9.94
CA ASP A 49 -16.47 12.48 9.46
C ASP A 49 -17.58 13.44 9.94
N ASN A 50 -18.79 12.92 10.14
CA ASN A 50 -19.95 13.71 10.58
C ASN A 50 -20.07 13.91 12.10
N THR A 51 -19.13 13.43 12.92
CA THR A 51 -19.29 13.38 14.40
C THR A 51 -18.72 14.57 15.17
N GLY A 52 -18.26 15.62 14.46
CA GLY A 52 -17.61 16.79 15.04
C GLY A 52 -16.08 16.62 15.13
N GLN A 53 -15.35 17.72 15.15
CA GLN A 53 -13.89 17.73 14.89
C GLN A 53 -13.08 16.90 15.91
N ASP A 54 -13.29 17.07 17.21
CA ASP A 54 -12.53 16.35 18.24
C ASP A 54 -12.79 14.83 18.20
N ARG A 55 -14.04 14.43 17.91
CA ARG A 55 -14.44 13.02 17.80
C ARG A 55 -13.89 12.39 16.52
N PHE A 56 -13.84 13.17 15.44
CA PHE A 56 -13.24 12.77 14.19
C PHE A 56 -11.75 12.49 14.36
N GLU A 57 -10.98 13.42 14.94
CA GLU A 57 -9.53 13.27 15.13
C GLU A 57 -9.19 12.03 15.97
N LEU A 58 -9.85 11.82 17.12
CA LEU A 58 -9.67 10.63 17.94
C LEU A 58 -10.08 9.34 17.20
N GLY A 59 -11.17 9.38 16.45
CA GLY A 59 -11.63 8.22 15.67
C GLY A 59 -10.62 7.83 14.58
N VAL A 60 -10.08 8.81 13.85
CA VAL A 60 -9.06 8.55 12.81
C VAL A 60 -7.77 8.01 13.42
N ILE A 61 -7.32 8.54 14.56
CA ILE A 61 -6.16 8.00 15.30
C ILE A 61 -6.35 6.51 15.59
N LEU A 62 -7.51 6.12 16.12
CA LEU A 62 -7.79 4.73 16.47
C LEU A 62 -7.88 3.84 15.21
N ILE A 63 -8.49 4.33 14.14
CA ILE A 63 -8.60 3.61 12.86
C ILE A 63 -7.21 3.38 12.27
N ASP A 64 -6.37 4.41 12.17
CA ASP A 64 -5.03 4.29 11.60
C ASP A 64 -4.10 3.43 12.45
N ALA A 65 -4.17 3.55 13.78
CA ALA A 65 -3.41 2.70 14.69
C ALA A 65 -3.81 1.22 14.56
N ALA A 66 -5.11 0.93 14.49
CA ALA A 66 -5.62 -0.42 14.29
C ALA A 66 -5.24 -0.97 12.90
N ALA A 67 -5.33 -0.14 11.86
CA ALA A 67 -4.92 -0.50 10.51
C ALA A 67 -3.41 -0.80 10.45
N PHE A 68 -2.57 0.02 11.08
CA PHE A 68 -1.14 -0.24 11.20
C PHE A 68 -0.86 -1.60 11.84
N ILE A 69 -1.45 -1.89 13.00
CA ILE A 69 -1.25 -3.16 13.71
C ILE A 69 -1.70 -4.34 12.83
N ALA A 70 -2.89 -4.26 12.24
CA ALA A 70 -3.42 -5.32 11.39
C ALA A 70 -2.55 -5.56 10.15
N LEU A 71 -2.14 -4.50 9.47
CA LEU A 71 -1.28 -4.57 8.29
C LEU A 71 0.12 -5.09 8.63
N TRP A 72 0.69 -4.67 9.77
CA TRP A 72 1.98 -5.18 10.23
C TRP A 72 1.93 -6.68 10.46
N LEU A 73 0.92 -7.18 11.17
CA LEU A 73 0.73 -8.61 11.40
C LEU A 73 0.52 -9.41 10.10
N ILE A 74 -0.13 -8.81 9.09
CA ILE A 74 -0.26 -9.41 7.76
C ILE A 74 1.10 -9.39 7.03
N ALA A 75 1.84 -8.29 7.10
CA ALA A 75 3.12 -8.12 6.42
C ALA A 75 4.16 -9.15 6.86
N GLU A 76 4.26 -9.40 8.17
CA GLU A 76 5.11 -10.44 8.77
C GLU A 76 4.86 -11.84 8.19
N ARG A 77 3.62 -12.12 7.78
CA ARG A 77 3.24 -13.42 7.19
C ARG A 77 3.34 -13.45 5.68
N ALA A 78 3.12 -12.31 5.03
CA ALA A 78 3.00 -12.20 3.59
C ALA A 78 4.35 -12.07 2.89
N GLY A 79 5.36 -11.48 3.56
CA GLY A 79 6.66 -11.18 2.95
C GLY A 79 6.57 -10.19 1.77
N ARG A 80 5.56 -9.31 1.80
CA ARG A 80 5.27 -8.33 0.75
C ARG A 80 5.67 -6.93 1.20
N TRP A 81 6.57 -6.28 0.46
CA TRP A 81 7.08 -4.97 0.86
C TRP A 81 6.00 -3.88 0.79
N TRP A 82 5.04 -4.00 -0.15
CA TRP A 82 3.97 -3.02 -0.29
C TRP A 82 3.11 -2.95 0.98
N ILE A 83 2.87 -4.09 1.64
CA ILE A 83 2.09 -4.15 2.89
C ILE A 83 2.85 -3.49 4.04
N VAL A 84 4.16 -3.72 4.13
CA VAL A 84 5.04 -3.05 5.11
C VAL A 84 4.98 -1.53 4.91
N MET A 85 5.09 -1.07 3.67
CA MET A 85 5.03 0.36 3.33
C MET A 85 3.67 0.97 3.69
N THR A 86 2.57 0.30 3.34
CA THR A 86 1.22 0.76 3.71
C THR A 86 1.02 0.79 5.22
N ALA A 87 1.53 -0.20 5.97
CA ALA A 87 1.50 -0.18 7.43
C ALA A 87 2.25 1.04 7.98
N GLY A 88 3.48 1.28 7.51
CA GLY A 88 4.27 2.45 7.90
C GLY A 88 3.55 3.78 7.62
N LEU A 89 2.85 3.90 6.49
CA LEU A 89 2.08 5.10 6.18
C LEU A 89 0.88 5.31 7.12
N HIS A 90 0.18 4.25 7.54
CA HIS A 90 -0.85 4.36 8.59
C HIS A 90 -0.26 4.75 9.95
N LEU A 91 0.92 4.26 10.31
CA LEU A 91 1.61 4.70 11.52
C LEU A 91 1.97 6.19 11.44
N VAL A 92 2.52 6.65 10.31
CA VAL A 92 2.83 8.08 10.12
C VAL A 92 1.55 8.90 10.18
N SER A 93 0.46 8.47 9.53
CA SER A 93 -0.85 9.13 9.61
C SER A 93 -1.33 9.26 11.06
N THR A 94 -1.24 8.19 11.85
CA THR A 94 -1.55 8.21 13.28
C THR A 94 -0.76 9.31 14.01
N LEU A 95 0.55 9.39 13.77
CA LEU A 95 1.41 10.39 14.41
C LEU A 95 1.06 11.82 13.98
N VAL A 96 0.62 12.03 12.73
CA VAL A 96 0.14 13.34 12.26
C VAL A 96 -1.06 13.81 13.06
N TYR A 97 -2.04 12.93 13.29
CA TYR A 97 -3.20 13.28 14.12
C TYR A 97 -2.89 13.37 15.62
N VAL A 98 -1.83 12.71 16.10
CA VAL A 98 -1.35 12.85 17.48
C VAL A 98 -0.56 14.14 17.71
N ALA A 99 0.07 14.70 16.67
CA ALA A 99 0.96 15.85 16.81
C ALA A 99 0.35 17.08 17.54
N PRO A 100 -0.91 17.48 17.31
CA PRO A 100 -1.53 18.61 18.02
C PRO A 100 -1.59 18.44 19.54
N PHE A 101 -1.59 17.21 20.05
CA PHE A 101 -1.56 16.94 21.49
C PHE A 101 -0.16 17.15 22.12
N LEU A 102 0.88 17.24 21.30
CA LEU A 102 2.28 17.34 21.72
C LEU A 102 2.87 18.75 21.59
N THR A 103 2.22 19.63 20.82
CA THR A 103 2.69 21.00 20.58
C THR A 103 1.56 22.00 20.60
N SER A 104 1.80 23.17 21.19
CA SER A 104 0.86 24.30 21.20
C SER A 104 0.88 25.10 19.90
N THR A 105 1.87 24.86 19.02
CA THR A 105 1.99 25.57 17.74
C THR A 105 1.17 24.85 16.67
N SER A 106 0.04 25.44 16.28
CA SER A 106 -0.79 24.93 15.20
C SER A 106 -0.21 25.30 13.82
N LEU A 107 0.38 24.31 13.12
CA LEU A 107 0.68 24.41 11.68
C LEU A 107 -0.40 23.70 10.87
N ALA A 108 -1.62 24.24 10.90
CA ALA A 108 -2.76 23.68 10.18
C ALA A 108 -2.48 23.44 8.68
N TRP A 109 -1.69 24.32 8.04
CA TRP A 109 -1.32 24.19 6.63
C TRP A 109 -0.39 23.00 6.34
N ALA A 110 0.56 22.75 7.25
CA ALA A 110 1.48 21.62 7.13
C ALA A 110 0.74 20.29 7.36
N ALA A 111 -0.13 20.22 8.36
CA ALA A 111 -0.96 19.05 8.65
C ALA A 111 -1.87 18.71 7.46
N MET A 112 -2.56 19.71 6.90
CA MET A 112 -3.39 19.52 5.72
C MET A 112 -2.58 18.98 4.54
N THR A 113 -1.46 19.61 4.21
CA THR A 113 -0.58 19.16 3.10
C THR A 113 -0.11 17.73 3.31
N LEU A 114 0.27 17.38 4.54
CA LEU A 114 0.76 16.06 4.88
C LEU A 114 -0.31 14.98 4.75
N ILE A 115 -1.55 15.26 5.13
CA ILE A 115 -2.69 14.34 4.93
C ILE A 115 -2.88 14.02 3.44
N TRP A 116 -2.87 15.03 2.57
CA TRP A 116 -2.97 14.84 1.12
C TRP A 116 -1.82 14.01 0.55
N VAL A 117 -0.60 14.29 0.99
CA VAL A 117 0.60 13.55 0.56
C VAL A 117 0.55 12.10 1.03
N LEU A 118 0.16 11.86 2.29
CA LEU A 118 0.03 10.51 2.83
C LEU A 118 -1.04 9.71 2.09
N TRP A 119 -2.19 10.32 1.77
CA TRP A 119 -3.23 9.65 0.98
C TRP A 119 -2.72 9.31 -0.43
N LEU A 120 -2.02 10.24 -1.09
CA LEU A 120 -1.42 9.98 -2.40
C LEU A 120 -0.38 8.85 -2.37
N LEU A 121 0.57 8.88 -1.42
CA LEU A 121 1.62 7.87 -1.28
C LEU A 121 1.03 6.49 -0.96
N THR A 122 0.03 6.45 -0.09
CA THR A 122 -0.69 5.21 0.25
C THR A 122 -1.37 4.65 -0.99
N SER A 123 -2.06 5.50 -1.75
CA SER A 123 -2.72 5.09 -3.00
C SER A 123 -1.74 4.58 -4.03
N LEU A 124 -0.59 5.25 -4.19
CA LEU A 124 0.47 4.84 -5.11
C LEU A 124 1.05 3.48 -4.72
N THR A 125 1.17 3.22 -3.42
CA THR A 125 1.66 1.93 -2.88
C THR A 125 0.77 0.76 -3.30
N PHE A 126 -0.53 0.96 -3.49
CA PHE A 126 -1.40 -0.11 -3.99
C PHE A 126 -1.03 -0.56 -5.40
N PHE A 127 -0.70 0.38 -6.29
CA PHE A 127 -0.24 0.06 -7.65
C PHE A 127 1.10 -0.65 -7.65
N PHE A 128 1.99 -0.28 -6.73
CA PHE A 128 3.22 -1.02 -6.49
C PHE A 128 2.97 -2.43 -5.96
N GLY A 129 1.97 -2.63 -5.11
CA GLY A 129 1.55 -3.96 -4.68
C GLY A 129 1.05 -4.81 -5.85
N VAL A 130 0.22 -4.23 -6.74
CA VAL A 130 -0.22 -4.90 -7.98
C VAL A 130 0.98 -5.25 -8.86
N TRP A 131 1.92 -4.32 -9.05
CA TRP A 131 3.15 -4.55 -9.80
C TRP A 131 3.98 -5.69 -9.20
N GLU A 132 4.17 -5.71 -7.87
CA GLU A 132 4.92 -6.76 -7.19
C GLU A 132 4.28 -8.14 -7.41
N ILE A 133 2.95 -8.22 -7.29
CA ILE A 133 2.19 -9.46 -7.54
C ILE A 133 2.41 -9.95 -8.98
N GLU A 134 2.35 -9.07 -9.97
CA GLU A 134 2.53 -9.45 -11.37
C GLU A 134 3.99 -9.77 -11.72
N ALA A 135 4.95 -9.07 -11.12
CA ALA A 135 6.37 -9.39 -11.24
C ALA A 135 6.64 -10.80 -10.71
N ALA A 136 6.16 -11.11 -9.49
CA ALA A 136 6.30 -12.43 -8.89
C ALA A 136 5.68 -13.54 -9.76
N ARG A 137 4.52 -13.28 -10.40
CA ARG A 137 3.92 -14.22 -11.36
C ARG A 137 4.80 -14.45 -12.58
N ARG A 138 5.34 -13.38 -13.19
CA ARG A 138 6.20 -13.50 -14.39
C ARG A 138 7.45 -14.32 -14.11
N PHE A 139 8.12 -14.10 -12.97
CA PHE A 139 9.29 -14.90 -12.58
C PHE A 139 8.95 -16.38 -12.36
N ALA A 140 7.79 -16.69 -11.78
CA ALA A 140 7.33 -18.06 -11.62
C ALA A 140 7.06 -18.77 -12.97
N PHE A 141 6.55 -18.05 -13.98
CA PHE A 141 6.34 -18.60 -15.33
C PHE A 141 7.63 -18.73 -16.14
N GLY A 142 8.59 -17.81 -15.94
CA GLY A 142 9.91 -17.84 -16.58
C GLY A 142 10.75 -19.07 -16.16
N GLY A 143 10.64 -19.50 -14.90
CA GLY A 143 11.30 -20.73 -14.43
C GLY A 143 10.70 -22.03 -14.98
N ARG A 144 9.46 -22.02 -15.47
CA ARG A 144 8.79 -23.21 -16.02
C ARG A 144 9.13 -23.47 -17.49
N HIS A 145 9.58 -22.44 -18.20
CA HIS A 145 9.94 -22.53 -19.62
C HIS A 145 11.40 -22.87 -19.85
N GLY A 146 12.18 -23.15 -18.80
CA GLY A 146 13.52 -23.75 -18.85
C GLY A 146 14.13 -23.73 -20.24
N SER A 147 14.41 -22.54 -20.77
CA SER A 147 15.57 -22.40 -21.60
C SER A 147 16.69 -22.65 -20.61
N THR A 148 17.06 -23.92 -20.51
CA THR A 148 18.47 -24.30 -20.45
C THR A 148 19.14 -23.28 -21.38
N LEU A 149 19.68 -22.22 -20.80
CA LEU A 149 20.85 -21.61 -21.37
C LEU A 149 21.84 -22.75 -21.29
N ASP A 150 21.88 -23.49 -22.39
CA ASP A 150 22.98 -24.34 -22.76
C ASP A 150 24.14 -23.36 -22.88
N ASP A 151 24.73 -23.02 -21.73
CA ASP A 151 26.02 -22.37 -21.65
C ASP A 151 26.92 -23.32 -22.41
N GLY A 152 27.25 -22.96 -23.66
CA GLY A 152 27.92 -23.79 -24.65
C GLY A 152 29.34 -24.20 -24.27
N GLY A 153 29.51 -24.83 -23.11
CA GLY A 153 30.66 -25.56 -22.63
C GLY A 153 30.60 -26.99 -23.13
N GLY A 154 30.47 -27.15 -24.45
CA GLY A 154 30.72 -28.43 -25.11
C GLY A 154 32.18 -28.81 -24.92
N SER A 155 32.47 -29.61 -23.89
CA SER A 155 33.75 -30.31 -23.75
C SER A 155 33.77 -31.42 -24.80
N ARG A 156 34.12 -31.09 -26.05
CA ARG A 156 34.42 -32.09 -27.08
C ARG A 156 35.65 -32.89 -26.63
N PRO A 157 35.59 -34.23 -26.53
CA PRO A 157 36.79 -35.03 -26.47
C PRO A 157 37.52 -34.93 -27.81
N ALA A 158 38.83 -34.70 -27.78
CA ALA A 158 39.68 -34.72 -28.96
C ALA A 158 39.63 -36.12 -29.61
N PRO A 159 39.56 -36.22 -30.95
CA PRO A 159 39.65 -37.51 -31.62
C PRO A 159 41.08 -38.03 -31.46
N SER A 160 41.25 -39.13 -30.72
CA SER A 160 42.48 -39.91 -30.77
C SER A 160 42.59 -40.50 -32.16
N MET A 161 43.64 -40.11 -32.88
CA MET A 161 44.06 -40.75 -34.11
C MET A 161 44.57 -42.15 -33.77
N GLU A 162 43.98 -43.17 -34.40
CA GLU A 162 44.61 -44.46 -34.66
C GLU A 162 44.60 -44.69 -36.18
#